data_AF-X1Q6T2-F1
#
_entry.id   AF-X1Q6T2-F1
#
_cell.length_a   1.000
_cell.length_b   1.000
_cell.length_c   1.000
_cell.angle_alpha   90.00
_cell.angle_beta   90.00
_cell.angle_gamma   90.00
#
_symmetry.space_group_name_H-M   'P 1'
#
loop_
_entity.id
_entity.type
_entity.pdbx_description
1 polymer ?
#
loop_
_entity_poly.entity_id
_entity_poly.type
_entity_poly.pdbx_seq_one_letter_code
_entity_poly.pdbx_strand_id
1 'polypeptide(L)'
;GKLEEVQKYLTLTNHMYTPYVWVINSGWFNALTDQQKVVIEEAARVGNVAGRGVNRLIETSEEGVPYLVTKMEVYKPTAEELQMFKDVTIPAAMKFIEDEYKDEGKEL
;
A
#
# COMPACT_ATOMS: atom_id res chain seq x y z
N GLY A 1 -3.61 19.36 -5.11
CA GLY A 1 -2.32 20.09 -5.20
C GLY A 1 -1.25 19.10 -5.60
N LYS A 2 -0.21 19.55 -6.29
CA LYS A 2 0.89 18.67 -6.70
C LYS A 2 2.00 18.73 -5.65
N LEU A 3 2.55 17.58 -5.22
CA LEU A 3 3.47 17.55 -4.08
C LEU A 3 4.78 18.29 -4.39
N GLU A 4 5.23 18.25 -5.63
CA GLU A 4 6.43 18.95 -6.10
C GLU A 4 6.33 20.48 -6.06
N GLU A 5 5.13 21.04 -5.90
CA GLU A 5 4.94 22.49 -5.74
C GLU A 5 5.30 22.98 -4.33
N VAL A 6 5.32 22.07 -3.35
CA VAL A 6 5.49 22.40 -1.92
C VAL A 6 6.54 21.52 -1.22
N GLN A 7 7.10 20.52 -1.89
CA GLN A 7 8.12 19.63 -1.35
C GLN A 7 9.25 19.43 -2.36
N LYS A 8 10.49 19.66 -1.91
CA LYS A 8 11.69 19.56 -2.75
C LYS A 8 12.28 18.14 -2.83
N TYR A 9 12.10 17.34 -1.79
CA TYR A 9 12.78 16.05 -1.63
C TYR A 9 11.78 14.88 -1.63
N LEU A 10 12.15 13.79 -2.30
CA LEU A 10 11.40 12.52 -2.28
C LEU A 10 12.37 11.39 -1.94
N THR A 11 12.13 10.66 -0.84
CA THR A 11 12.95 9.50 -0.46
C THR A 11 12.18 8.21 -0.71
N LEU A 12 12.69 7.36 -1.60
CA LEU A 12 12.09 6.08 -1.99
C LEU A 12 12.52 4.96 -1.03
N THR A 13 11.89 4.93 0.15
CA THR A 13 12.15 3.90 1.18
C THR A 13 11.42 2.59 0.95
N ASN A 14 10.33 2.60 0.17
CA ASN A 14 9.46 1.44 -0.10
C ASN A 14 9.01 0.69 1.18
N HIS A 15 8.81 1.42 2.27
CA HIS A 15 8.53 0.88 3.61
C HIS A 15 7.05 0.54 3.85
N MET A 16 6.15 1.06 3.01
CA MET A 16 4.72 0.84 3.12
C MET A 16 4.11 0.63 1.74
N TYR A 17 3.38 -0.47 1.60
CA TYR A 17 2.38 -0.61 0.57
C TYR A 17 1.07 -0.07 1.13
N THR A 18 0.42 0.86 0.43
CA THR A 18 -0.86 1.45 0.87
C THR A 18 -2.02 0.69 0.23
N PRO A 19 -2.61 -0.32 0.89
CA PRO A 19 -3.79 -0.98 0.36
C PRO A 19 -4.99 -0.03 0.45
N TYR A 20 -5.75 0.06 -0.63
CA TYR A 20 -7.13 0.53 -0.56
C TYR A 20 -8.04 -0.67 -0.30
N VAL A 21 -8.94 -0.53 0.67
CA VAL A 21 -9.91 -1.57 1.01
C VAL A 21 -11.28 -1.12 0.51
N TRP A 22 -11.95 -1.98 -0.24
CA TRP A 22 -13.35 -1.80 -0.56
C TRP A 22 -14.17 -2.62 0.41
N VAL A 23 -15.13 -1.96 1.06
CA VAL A 23 -16.03 -2.58 2.04
C VAL A 23 -17.45 -2.51 1.51
N ILE A 24 -18.24 -3.52 1.86
CA ILE A 24 -19.64 -3.62 1.48
C ILE A 24 -20.50 -3.91 2.70
N ASN A 25 -21.72 -3.39 2.71
CA ASN A 25 -22.67 -3.70 3.78
C ASN A 25 -23.00 -5.20 3.77
N SER A 26 -22.76 -5.88 4.89
CA SER A 26 -22.95 -7.33 5.01
C SER A 26 -24.41 -7.74 4.87
N GLY A 27 -25.35 -6.96 5.39
CA GLY A 27 -26.79 -7.23 5.27
C GLY A 27 -27.25 -7.20 3.82
N TRP A 28 -26.85 -6.17 3.07
CA TRP A 28 -27.12 -6.06 1.64
C TRP A 28 -26.51 -7.22 0.85
N PHE A 29 -25.22 -7.51 1.09
CA PHE A 29 -24.53 -8.58 0.38
C PHE A 29 -25.17 -9.95 0.66
N ASN A 30 -25.56 -10.21 1.90
CA ASN A 30 -26.20 -11.47 2.30
C ASN A 30 -27.59 -11.65 1.68
N ALA A 31 -28.31 -10.56 1.42
CA ALA A 31 -29.62 -10.57 0.77
C ALA A 31 -29.56 -10.85 -0.74
N LEU A 32 -28.38 -10.83 -1.35
CA LEU A 32 -28.19 -11.19 -2.76
C LEU A 32 -28.37 -12.69 -3.00
N THR A 33 -28.72 -13.05 -4.23
CA THR A 33 -28.68 -14.46 -4.66
C THR A 33 -27.24 -14.96 -4.74
N ASP A 34 -27.05 -16.28 -4.69
CA ASP A 34 -25.71 -16.88 -4.78
C ASP A 34 -24.99 -16.49 -6.08
N GLN A 35 -25.71 -16.44 -7.20
CA GLN A 35 -25.14 -16.00 -8.48
C GLN A 35 -24.68 -14.54 -8.43
N GLN A 36 -25.45 -13.65 -7.78
CA GLN A 36 -25.06 -12.24 -7.63
C GLN A 36 -23.84 -12.08 -6.72
N LYS A 37 -23.77 -12.84 -5.62
CA LYS A 37 -22.59 -12.85 -4.73
C LYS A 37 -21.34 -13.25 -5.50
N VAL A 38 -21.40 -14.33 -6.28
CA VAL A 38 -20.30 -14.80 -7.12
C VAL A 38 -19.84 -13.72 -8.11
N VAL A 39 -20.77 -13.01 -8.76
CA VAL A 39 -20.42 -11.93 -9.69
C VAL A 39 -19.68 -10.79 -8.98
N ILE A 40 -20.14 -10.38 -7.79
CA ILE A 40 -19.50 -9.31 -7.01
C ILE A 40 -18.11 -9.72 -6.54
N GLU A 41 -17.96 -10.93 -6.01
CA GLU A 41 -16.69 -11.46 -5.54
C GLU A 41 -15.67 -11.58 -6.69
N GLU A 42 -16.10 -12.09 -7.83
CA GLU A 42 -15.24 -12.23 -9.00
C GLU A 42 -14.84 -10.87 -9.58
N ALA A 43 -15.79 -9.92 -9.64
CA ALA A 43 -15.48 -8.55 -10.05
C ALA A 43 -14.47 -7.88 -9.10
N ALA A 44 -14.60 -8.08 -7.78
CA ALA A 44 -13.64 -7.58 -6.81
C ALA A 44 -12.26 -8.23 -6.98
N ARG A 45 -12.20 -9.55 -7.23
CA ARG A 45 -10.96 -10.29 -7.47
C ARG A 45 -10.25 -9.79 -8.73
N VAL A 46 -10.97 -9.68 -9.84
CA VAL A 46 -10.43 -9.17 -11.11
C VAL A 46 -10.00 -7.71 -10.97
N GLY A 47 -10.80 -6.88 -10.31
CA GLY A 47 -10.48 -5.48 -10.02
C GLY A 47 -9.19 -5.34 -9.20
N ASN A 48 -8.99 -6.17 -8.18
CA ASN A 48 -7.77 -6.18 -7.38
C ASN A 48 -6.53 -6.53 -8.21
N VAL A 49 -6.61 -7.54 -9.08
CA VAL A 49 -5.49 -7.94 -9.95
C VAL A 49 -5.18 -6.84 -10.96
N ALA A 50 -6.20 -6.32 -11.64
CA ALA A 50 -6.05 -5.25 -12.61
C ALA A 50 -5.48 -3.98 -11.97
N GLY A 51 -6.02 -3.57 -10.81
CA GLY A 51 -5.58 -2.39 -10.08
C GLY A 51 -4.11 -2.46 -9.66
N ARG A 52 -3.64 -3.62 -9.18
CA ARG A 52 -2.21 -3.83 -8.88
C ARG A 52 -1.33 -3.69 -10.13
N GLY A 53 -1.77 -4.24 -11.26
CA GLY A 53 -1.07 -4.11 -12.53
C GLY A 53 -0.98 -2.66 -13.00
N VAL A 54 -2.11 -1.94 -12.98
CA VAL A 54 -2.18 -0.52 -13.37
C VAL A 54 -1.31 0.35 -12.47
N ASN A 55 -1.36 0.17 -11.15
CA ASN A 55 -0.51 0.92 -10.22
C ASN A 55 0.97 0.73 -10.54
N ARG A 56 1.39 -0.50 -10.83
CA ARG A 56 2.79 -0.78 -11.18
C ARG A 56 3.19 -0.12 -12.50
N LEU A 57 2.31 -0.13 -13.49
CA LEU A 57 2.56 0.53 -14.78
C LEU A 57 2.70 2.05 -14.61
N ILE A 58 1.78 2.68 -13.88
CA ILE A 58 1.80 4.13 -13.63
C ILE A 58 3.05 4.54 -12.85
N GLU A 59 3.44 3.79 -11.82
CA GLU A 59 4.64 4.09 -11.03
C GLU A 59 5.89 4.23 -11.90
N THR A 60 6.00 3.39 -12.93
CA THR A 60 7.13 3.35 -13.87
C THR A 60 6.94 4.20 -15.13
N SER A 61 5.78 4.82 -15.33
CA SER A 61 5.47 5.59 -16.53
C SER A 61 6.04 7.01 -16.44
N GLU A 62 5.98 7.75 -17.54
CA GLU A 62 6.31 9.19 -17.61
C GLU A 62 5.43 10.06 -16.70
N GLU A 63 4.37 9.53 -16.11
CA GLU A 63 3.49 10.22 -15.16
C GLU A 63 3.82 9.88 -13.69
N GLY A 64 4.69 8.89 -13.44
CA GLY A 64 5.04 8.38 -12.11
C GLY A 64 6.35 8.94 -11.56
N VAL A 65 7.20 8.05 -11.03
CA VAL A 65 8.52 8.43 -10.48
C VAL A 65 9.39 9.18 -11.51
N PRO A 66 9.46 8.78 -12.79
CA PRO A 66 10.18 9.52 -13.83
C PRO A 66 9.80 11.01 -13.90
N TYR A 67 8.51 11.35 -13.82
CA TYR A 67 8.04 12.74 -13.78
C TYR A 67 8.63 13.48 -12.58
N LEU A 68 8.53 12.87 -11.39
CA LEU A 68 8.96 13.49 -10.13
C LEU A 68 10.47 13.70 -10.10
N VAL A 69 11.28 12.83 -10.72
CA VAL A 69 12.73 13.04 -10.88
C VAL A 69 13.04 14.34 -11.63
N THR A 70 12.18 14.80 -12.53
CA THR A 70 12.38 16.08 -13.24
C THR A 70 12.03 17.32 -12.40
N LYS A 71 11.36 17.14 -11.26
CA LYS A 71 10.82 18.23 -10.43
C LYS A 71 11.34 18.24 -8.99
N MET A 72 11.84 17.13 -8.49
CA MET A 72 12.24 16.91 -7.10
C MET A 72 13.63 16.26 -7.03
N GLU A 73 14.32 16.44 -5.89
CA GLU A 73 15.51 15.66 -5.56
C GLU A 73 15.06 14.29 -5.03
N VAL A 74 15.10 13.29 -5.93
CA VAL A 74 14.69 11.91 -5.62
C VAL A 74 15.88 11.11 -5.13
N TYR A 75 15.77 10.57 -3.92
CA TYR A 75 16.81 9.77 -3.27
C TYR A 75 16.32 8.34 -3.02
N LYS A 76 17.20 7.36 -3.30
CA LYS A 76 16.98 5.96 -2.94
C LYS A 76 18.05 5.57 -1.90
N PRO A 77 17.68 5.34 -0.64
CA PRO A 77 18.63 4.96 0.41
C PRO A 77 19.36 3.65 0.10
N THR A 78 20.54 3.49 0.67
CA THR A 78 21.31 2.24 0.61
C THR A 78 20.68 1.15 1.48
N ALA A 79 21.18 -0.09 1.37
CA ALA A 79 20.71 -1.17 2.21
C ALA A 79 21.02 -0.90 3.70
N GLU A 80 22.17 -0.30 3.99
CA GLU A 80 22.60 0.08 5.34
C GLU A 80 21.69 1.15 5.93
N GLU A 81 21.35 2.18 5.17
CA GLU A 81 20.44 3.24 5.63
C GLU A 81 19.01 2.72 5.83
N LEU A 82 18.52 1.86 4.93
CA LEU A 82 17.24 1.15 5.14
C LEU A 82 17.28 0.28 6.40
N GLN A 83 18.43 -0.31 6.74
CA GLN A 83 18.58 -1.05 7.99
C GLN A 83 18.46 -0.12 9.20
N MET A 84 19.05 1.07 9.15
CA MET A 84 18.89 2.08 10.22
C MET A 84 17.40 2.44 10.46
N PHE A 85 16.60 2.56 9.40
CA PHE A 85 15.14 2.75 9.55
C PHE A 85 14.48 1.54 10.23
N LYS A 86 14.83 0.32 9.83
CA LYS A 86 14.26 -0.91 10.39
C LYS A 86 14.60 -1.08 11.87
N ASP A 87 15.84 -0.83 12.25
CA ASP A 87 16.33 -0.97 13.63
C ASP A 87 15.55 -0.09 14.61
N VAL A 88 15.09 1.09 14.16
CA VAL A 88 14.28 2.01 14.96
C VAL A 88 12.78 1.67 14.91
N THR A 89 12.27 1.26 13.75
CA THR A 89 10.81 1.14 13.53
C THR A 89 10.24 -0.24 13.89
N ILE A 90 10.96 -1.32 13.60
CA ILE A 90 10.47 -2.70 13.85
C ILE A 90 10.19 -2.95 15.33
N PRO A 91 11.06 -2.59 16.30
CA PRO A 91 10.79 -2.87 17.71
C PRO A 91 9.50 -2.21 18.21
N ALA A 92 9.24 -0.97 17.79
CA ALA A 92 8.01 -0.27 18.15
C ALA A 92 6.77 -0.90 17.50
N ALA A 93 6.87 -1.30 16.23
CA ALA A 93 5.79 -1.97 15.52
C ALA A 93 5.45 -3.35 16.13
N MET A 94 6.47 -4.17 16.41
CA MET A 94 6.27 -5.49 17.03
C MET A 94 5.66 -5.37 18.43
N LYS A 95 6.15 -4.41 19.23
CA LYS A 95 5.56 -4.16 20.55
C LYS A 95 4.07 -3.81 20.44
N PHE A 96 3.70 -2.93 19.51
CA PHE A 96 2.30 -2.60 19.27
C PHE A 96 1.47 -3.84 18.87
N ILE A 97 2.01 -4.67 17.97
CA ILE A 97 1.33 -5.90 17.53
C ILE A 97 1.12 -6.87 18.70
N GLU A 98 2.14 -7.08 19.54
CA GLU A 98 2.05 -7.93 20.72
C GLU A 98 1.06 -7.40 21.76
N ASP A 99 1.05 -6.09 22.00
CA ASP A 99 0.16 -5.45 22.98
C ASP A 99 -1.32 -5.54 22.53
N GLU A 100 -1.60 -5.31 21.24
CA GLU A 100 -2.97 -5.27 20.70
C GLU A 100 -3.52 -6.66 20.36
N TYR A 101 -2.70 -7.53 19.76
CA TYR A 101 -3.15 -8.82 19.20
C TYR A 101 -2.63 -10.04 19.97
N LYS A 102 -1.83 -9.84 21.03
CA LYS A 102 -1.36 -10.90 21.94
C LYS A 102 -0.75 -12.08 21.17
N ASP A 103 -1.28 -13.28 21.38
CA ASP A 103 -0.74 -14.51 20.79
C ASP A 103 -1.04 -14.61 19.29
N GLU A 104 -2.16 -14.06 18.81
CA GLU A 104 -2.45 -13.96 17.36
C GLU A 104 -1.49 -12.99 16.66
N GLY A 105 -1.05 -11.94 17.36
CA GLY A 105 -0.08 -10.97 16.85
C GLY A 105 1.33 -11.55 16.63
N LYS A 106 1.71 -12.60 17.37
CA LYS A 106 3.03 -13.23 17.26
C LYS A 106 3.17 -14.12 16.03
N GLU A 107 2.05 -14.50 15.41
CA GLU A 107 1.99 -15.37 14.23
C GLU A 107 1.81 -14.59 12.90
N LEU A 108 1.58 -13.27 12.97
CA LEU A 108 1.47 -12.34 11.82
C LEU A 108 2.83 -11.80 11.37
#